data_AF-A0A497E2L4-F1
#
_entry.id   AF-A0A497E2L4-F1
#
_cell.length_a   1.000
_cell.length_b   1.000
_cell.length_c   1.000
_cell.angle_alpha   90.00
_cell.angle_beta   90.00
_cell.angle_gamma   90.00
#
_symmetry.space_group_name_H-M   'P 1'
#
loop_
_entity.id
_entity.type
_entity.pdbx_description
1 polymer ?
#
loop_
_entity_poly.entity_id
_entity_poly.type
_entity_poly.pdbx_seq_one_letter_code
_entity_poly.pdbx_strand_id
1 'polypeptide(L)'
;MNYKALRWKKWGKILVLIAISIISLYFVKTYYANHLRIEGEKYARGQNFEKAIESFKRAIYLNPYLSDAYLALARTYIKLNRPSSAVDELLKASRFKPEDEKILNLLKKAYQIELTKSSPTLKIGIRPQVRPLTTIKLAQPLLSYFSRNLNQKISLTIIPEYISTVTFLTEGRGNIAIIEPQELMKIKDRPEIIPLGLISFYKRSIHQRIIILTREKFVQTVKDLKGRKIAFGEKGSLTGYILPRILLLRHGINPDEDLREVYFIKSQEEILTKVMEGKVDAGVLNERVFRYLSSVEQLSEKVHIVAYSIEVPANILVVRKDLSPKLIQRIKDLLIDYTRAFPDKLKFSPFSGDIFWEYTDFGTSEAESNGKKTYTVVFAEF
;
A
#
# COMPACT_ATOMS: atom_id res chain seq x y z
N MET A 1 59.78 16.82 -44.94
CA MET A 1 59.33 16.96 -43.54
C MET A 1 58.07 16.15 -43.30
N ASN A 2 58.09 15.25 -42.31
CA ASN A 2 57.07 14.20 -42.12
C ASN A 2 55.86 14.73 -41.32
N TYR A 3 54.81 15.15 -42.03
CA TYR A 3 53.59 15.77 -41.46
C TYR A 3 52.84 14.90 -40.43
N LYS A 4 52.97 13.57 -40.48
CA LYS A 4 52.34 12.65 -39.51
C LYS A 4 52.97 12.74 -38.11
N ALA A 5 54.30 12.87 -38.03
CA ALA A 5 55.01 12.96 -36.74
C ALA A 5 54.73 14.28 -35.99
N LEU A 6 54.52 15.37 -36.73
CA LEU A 6 54.17 16.68 -36.17
C LEU A 6 52.74 16.68 -35.58
N ARG A 7 51.82 15.95 -36.20
CA ARG A 7 50.42 15.84 -35.79
C ARG A 7 50.28 15.07 -34.46
N TRP A 8 50.99 13.95 -34.29
CA TRP A 8 51.01 13.17 -33.04
C TRP A 8 51.59 13.97 -31.86
N LYS A 9 52.67 14.74 -32.06
CA LYS A 9 53.21 15.64 -31.03
C LYS A 9 52.21 16.73 -30.60
N LYS A 10 51.40 17.23 -31.53
CA LYS A 10 50.36 18.26 -31.24
C LYS A 10 49.19 17.68 -30.43
N TRP A 11 48.69 16.50 -30.81
CA TRP A 11 47.63 15.80 -30.06
C TRP A 11 48.09 15.33 -28.68
N GLY A 12 49.33 14.87 -28.54
CA GLY A 12 49.93 14.53 -27.25
C GLY A 12 50.00 15.72 -26.29
N LYS A 13 50.41 16.91 -26.77
CA LYS A 13 50.39 18.14 -25.95
C LYS A 13 48.97 18.56 -25.55
N ILE A 14 47.99 18.43 -26.44
CA ILE A 14 46.57 18.73 -26.14
C ILE A 14 46.04 17.78 -25.06
N LEU A 15 46.32 16.47 -25.16
CA LEU A 15 45.91 15.49 -24.15
C LEU A 15 46.54 15.76 -22.78
N VAL A 16 47.82 16.15 -22.74
CA VAL A 16 48.50 16.55 -21.49
C VAL A 16 47.85 17.80 -20.90
N LEU A 17 47.54 18.82 -21.71
CA LEU A 17 46.84 20.03 -21.24
C LEU A 17 45.43 19.73 -20.71
N ILE A 18 44.69 18.84 -21.37
CA ILE A 18 43.38 18.38 -20.90
C ILE A 18 43.53 17.62 -19.57
N ALA A 19 44.51 16.73 -19.45
CA ALA A 19 44.78 16.00 -18.21
C ALA A 19 45.13 16.95 -17.06
N ILE A 20 46.03 17.93 -17.29
CA ILE A 20 46.38 18.96 -16.31
C ILE A 20 45.15 19.78 -15.92
N SER A 21 44.28 20.14 -16.86
CA SER A 21 43.05 20.88 -16.58
C SER A 21 42.06 20.07 -15.75
N ILE A 22 41.87 18.79 -16.05
CA ILE A 22 41.01 17.87 -15.27
C ILE A 22 41.57 17.67 -13.86
N ILE A 23 42.88 17.48 -13.73
CA ILE A 23 43.57 17.33 -12.44
C ILE A 23 43.42 18.63 -11.63
N SER A 24 43.67 19.79 -12.24
CA SER A 24 43.48 21.11 -11.62
C SER A 24 42.05 21.30 -11.13
N LEU A 25 41.06 20.98 -11.98
CA LEU A 25 39.64 21.07 -11.63
C LEU A 25 39.27 20.13 -10.48
N TYR A 26 39.85 18.92 -10.44
CA TYR A 26 39.66 17.96 -9.35
C TYR A 26 40.22 18.50 -8.02
N PHE A 27 41.43 19.09 -8.03
CA PHE A 27 42.01 19.71 -6.84
C PHE A 27 41.19 20.91 -6.35
N VAL A 28 40.72 21.77 -7.26
CA VAL A 28 39.85 22.91 -6.92
C VAL A 28 38.53 22.42 -6.31
N LYS A 29 37.85 21.44 -6.92
CA LYS A 29 36.61 20.87 -6.38
C LYS A 29 36.83 20.23 -5.01
N THR A 30 37.94 19.53 -4.82
CA THR A 30 38.30 18.90 -3.55
C THR A 30 38.58 19.93 -2.46
N TYR A 31 39.25 21.04 -2.80
CA TYR A 31 39.48 22.16 -1.89
C TYR A 31 38.15 22.78 -1.42
N TYR A 32 37.25 23.10 -2.36
CA TYR A 32 35.93 23.65 -2.02
C TYR A 32 35.06 22.66 -1.23
N ALA A 33 35.11 21.36 -1.56
CA ALA A 33 34.40 20.33 -0.81
C ALA A 33 34.85 20.28 0.65
N ASN A 34 36.16 20.37 0.91
CA ASN A 34 36.69 20.42 2.27
C ASN A 34 36.27 21.68 3.02
N HIS A 35 36.25 22.83 2.36
CA HIS A 35 35.76 24.07 2.97
C HIS A 35 34.30 23.96 3.40
N LEU A 36 33.43 23.44 2.52
CA LEU A 36 32.02 23.20 2.83
C LEU A 36 31.82 22.17 3.95
N ARG A 37 32.66 21.14 4.02
CA ARG A 37 32.66 20.19 5.15
C ARG A 37 32.95 20.91 6.47
N ILE A 38 33.99 21.74 6.52
CA ILE A 38 34.36 22.50 7.73
C ILE A 38 33.25 23.49 8.12
N GLU A 39 32.63 24.14 7.13
CA GLU A 39 31.47 25.01 7.35
C GLU A 39 30.29 24.23 7.96
N GLY A 40 29.98 23.06 7.42
CA GLY A 40 28.97 22.16 7.97
C GLY A 40 29.25 21.75 9.41
N GLU A 41 30.51 21.48 9.76
CA GLU A 41 30.93 21.18 11.14
C GLU A 41 30.77 22.39 12.08
N LYS A 42 30.96 23.61 11.58
CA LYS A 42 30.70 24.84 12.35
C LYS A 42 29.20 24.98 12.63
N TYR A 43 28.34 24.77 11.64
CA TYR A 43 26.88 24.78 11.85
C TYR A 43 26.43 23.68 12.82
N ALA A 44 26.98 22.46 12.69
CA ALA A 44 26.65 21.34 13.57
C ALA A 44 27.07 21.58 15.03
N ARG A 45 28.19 22.29 15.26
CA ARG A 45 28.61 22.74 16.59
C ARG A 45 27.68 23.80 17.17
N GLY A 46 27.20 24.72 16.33
CA GLY A 46 26.18 25.70 16.68
C GLY A 46 24.75 25.14 16.76
N GLN A 47 24.57 23.81 16.75
CA GLN A 47 23.27 23.12 16.75
C GLN A 47 22.34 23.46 15.57
N ASN A 48 22.85 24.14 14.54
CA ASN A 48 22.09 24.42 13.32
C ASN A 48 22.21 23.22 12.35
N PHE A 49 21.51 22.13 12.69
CA PHE A 49 21.67 20.86 12.00
C PHE A 49 21.18 20.86 10.55
N GLU A 50 20.20 21.69 10.19
CA GLU A 50 19.71 21.76 8.80
C GLU A 50 20.76 22.39 7.87
N LYS A 51 21.33 23.53 8.26
CA LYS A 51 22.44 24.16 7.50
C LYS A 51 23.66 23.24 7.45
N ALA A 52 23.95 22.53 8.53
CA ALA A 52 25.03 21.54 8.54
C ALA A 52 24.83 20.44 7.50
N ILE A 53 23.63 19.83 7.45
CA ILE A 53 23.28 18.80 6.46
C ILE A 53 23.41 19.34 5.04
N GLU A 54 22.93 20.56 4.79
CA GLU A 54 23.03 21.19 3.47
C GLU A 54 24.50 21.36 3.04
N SER A 55 25.34 21.92 3.90
CA SER A 55 26.78 22.09 3.64
C SER A 55 27.48 20.75 3.39
N PHE A 56 27.17 19.70 4.17
CA PHE A 56 27.74 18.37 3.95
C PHE A 56 27.29 17.75 2.62
N LYS A 57 26.01 17.87 2.25
CA LYS A 57 25.51 17.37 0.97
C LYS A 57 26.16 18.09 -0.21
N ARG A 58 26.36 19.41 -0.12
CA ARG A 58 27.10 20.18 -1.13
C ARG A 58 28.57 19.75 -1.21
N ALA A 59 29.22 19.49 -0.07
CA ALA A 59 30.59 18.95 -0.04
C ALA A 59 30.69 17.59 -0.76
N ILE A 60 29.75 16.69 -0.48
CA ILE A 60 29.64 15.37 -1.12
C ILE A 60 29.36 15.50 -2.63
N TYR A 61 28.51 16.45 -3.04
CA TYR A 61 28.23 16.69 -4.45
C TYR A 61 29.49 17.13 -5.22
N LEU A 62 30.32 18.00 -4.62
CA LEU A 62 31.58 18.45 -5.23
C LEU A 62 32.67 17.38 -5.22
N ASN A 63 32.73 16.56 -4.16
CA ASN A 63 33.64 15.42 -4.07
C ASN A 63 32.93 14.19 -3.47
N PRO A 64 32.42 13.28 -4.32
CA PRO A 64 31.75 12.06 -3.88
C PRO A 64 32.63 11.06 -3.13
N TYR A 65 33.96 11.22 -3.16
CA TYR A 65 34.95 10.37 -2.49
C TYR A 65 35.37 10.91 -1.11
N LEU A 66 34.84 12.06 -0.69
CA LEU A 66 35.18 12.70 0.58
C LEU A 66 34.51 11.99 1.77
N SER A 67 35.11 10.87 2.20
CA SER A 67 34.60 10.01 3.29
C SER A 67 34.30 10.80 4.59
N ASP A 68 35.11 11.80 4.91
CA ASP A 68 34.93 12.62 6.12
C ASP A 68 33.63 13.45 6.09
N ALA A 69 33.14 13.84 4.90
CA ALA A 69 31.87 14.56 4.76
C ALA A 69 30.67 13.63 5.01
N TYR A 70 30.72 12.38 4.55
CA TYR A 70 29.72 11.36 4.87
C TYR A 70 29.71 11.04 6.36
N LEU A 71 30.89 10.91 6.98
CA LEU A 71 31.01 10.68 8.42
C LEU A 71 30.41 11.83 9.24
N ALA A 72 30.69 13.08 8.87
CA ALA A 72 30.14 14.27 9.55
C ALA A 72 28.61 14.40 9.36
N LEU A 73 28.11 14.08 8.17
CA LEU A 73 26.68 14.02 7.88
C LEU A 73 25.98 12.94 8.72
N ALA A 74 26.55 11.73 8.81
CA ALA A 74 26.00 10.65 9.61
C ALA A 74 25.94 10.99 11.11
N ARG A 75 26.99 11.62 11.66
CA ARG A 75 26.97 12.13 13.05
C ARG A 75 25.83 13.13 13.27
N THR A 76 25.57 13.97 12.28
CA THR A 76 24.49 14.96 12.34
C THR A 76 23.12 14.29 12.32
N TYR A 77 22.93 13.26 11.48
CA TYR A 77 21.70 12.46 11.50
C TYR A 77 21.49 11.71 12.81
N ILE A 78 22.54 11.19 13.45
CA ILE A 78 22.45 10.56 14.77
C ILE A 78 21.97 11.58 15.82
N LYS A 79 22.52 12.80 15.83
CA LYS A 79 22.07 13.89 16.73
C LYS A 79 20.62 14.29 16.51
N LEU A 80 20.15 14.27 15.26
CA LEU A 80 18.76 14.49 14.90
C LEU A 80 17.86 13.27 15.11
N ASN A 81 18.37 12.21 15.75
CA ASN A 81 17.62 11.00 16.06
C ASN A 81 17.12 10.25 14.80
N ARG A 82 17.85 10.33 13.69
CA ARG A 82 17.57 9.67 12.38
C ARG A 82 18.61 8.58 12.07
N PRO A 83 18.58 7.43 12.77
CA PRO A 83 19.65 6.43 12.68
C PRO A 83 19.76 5.74 11.31
N SER A 84 18.64 5.47 10.61
CA SER A 84 18.68 4.84 9.29
C SER A 84 19.41 5.68 8.25
N SER A 85 19.14 7.00 8.21
CA SER A 85 19.89 7.93 7.35
C SER A 85 21.37 8.00 7.72
N ALA A 86 21.73 7.81 8.99
CA ALA A 86 23.12 7.76 9.40
C ALA A 86 23.81 6.47 8.92
N VAL A 87 23.14 5.32 8.99
CA VAL A 87 23.63 4.03 8.48
C VAL A 87 23.92 4.12 6.98
N ASP A 88 22.98 4.67 6.19
CA ASP A 88 23.15 4.82 4.74
C ASP A 88 24.41 5.60 4.37
N GLU A 89 24.65 6.74 5.03
CA GLU A 89 25.84 7.56 4.76
C GLU A 89 27.13 6.90 5.28
N LEU A 90 27.09 6.16 6.39
CA LEU A 90 28.26 5.43 6.91
C LEU A 90 28.65 4.24 6.04
N LEU A 91 27.68 3.55 5.44
CA LEU A 91 27.94 2.51 4.45
C LEU A 91 28.64 3.09 3.21
N LYS A 92 28.24 4.28 2.74
CA LYS A 92 28.94 4.97 1.65
C LYS A 92 30.37 5.37 2.07
N ALA A 93 30.54 5.91 3.27
CA ALA A 93 31.85 6.26 3.80
C ALA A 93 32.80 5.05 3.91
N SER A 94 32.27 3.92 4.37
CA SER A 94 32.97 2.64 4.53
C SER A 94 33.40 2.01 3.20
N ARG A 95 32.75 2.33 2.07
CA ARG A 95 33.23 1.86 0.75
C ARG A 95 34.58 2.45 0.37
N PHE A 96 34.88 3.67 0.83
CA PHE A 96 36.12 4.37 0.53
C PHE A 96 37.21 4.14 1.58
N LYS A 97 36.81 3.95 2.84
CA LYS A 97 37.71 3.65 3.96
C LYS A 97 37.14 2.48 4.80
N PRO A 98 37.26 1.22 4.33
CA PRO A 98 36.60 0.07 4.95
C PRO A 98 37.14 -0.29 6.33
N GLU A 99 38.39 0.04 6.63
CA GLU A 99 39.06 -0.26 7.91
C GLU A 99 39.14 0.96 8.84
N ASP A 100 38.48 2.07 8.51
CA ASP A 100 38.48 3.26 9.38
C ASP A 100 37.66 3.00 10.64
N GLU A 101 38.36 2.87 11.77
CA GLU A 101 37.76 2.58 13.08
C GLU A 101 36.66 3.58 13.47
N LYS A 102 36.74 4.85 13.07
CA LYS A 102 35.74 5.86 13.42
C LYS A 102 34.44 5.60 12.65
N ILE A 103 34.54 5.17 11.39
CA ILE A 103 33.39 4.80 10.57
C ILE A 103 32.75 3.52 11.12
N LEU A 104 33.56 2.49 11.39
CA LEU A 104 33.08 1.20 11.88
C LEU A 104 32.41 1.32 13.26
N ASN A 105 33.03 2.03 14.20
CA ASN A 105 32.45 2.27 15.53
C ASN A 105 31.14 3.06 15.45
N LEU A 106 31.08 4.08 14.59
CA LEU A 106 29.86 4.87 14.43
C LEU A 106 28.77 4.09 13.70
N LEU A 107 29.13 3.24 12.74
CA LEU A 107 28.20 2.35 12.03
C LEU A 107 27.61 1.33 13.00
N LYS A 108 28.44 0.68 13.84
CA LYS A 108 27.98 -0.20 14.92
C LYS A 108 27.01 0.51 15.87
N LYS A 109 27.34 1.73 16.30
CA LYS A 109 26.46 2.55 17.15
C LYS A 109 25.15 2.91 16.44
N ALA A 110 25.20 3.31 15.17
CA ALA A 110 24.02 3.65 14.39
C ALA A 110 23.11 2.43 14.18
N TYR A 111 23.67 1.26 13.90
CA TYR A 111 22.93 0.00 13.84
C TYR A 111 22.34 -0.39 15.19
N GLN A 112 23.07 -0.25 16.30
CA GLN A 112 22.52 -0.52 17.64
C GLN A 112 21.37 0.42 17.98
N ILE A 113 21.49 1.71 17.65
CA ILE A 113 20.40 2.68 17.80
C ILE A 113 19.24 2.31 16.88
N GLU A 114 19.48 1.93 15.63
CA GLU A 114 18.44 1.50 14.69
C GLU A 114 17.74 0.23 15.13
N LEU A 115 18.46 -0.75 15.69
CA LEU A 115 17.92 -2.00 16.23
C LEU A 115 17.08 -1.74 17.49
N THR A 116 17.53 -0.85 18.37
CA THR A 116 16.79 -0.46 19.59
C THR A 116 15.62 0.50 19.31
N LYS A 117 15.72 1.33 18.25
CA LYS A 117 14.64 2.16 17.71
C LYS A 117 13.80 1.47 16.65
N SER A 118 14.10 0.22 16.30
CA SER A 118 13.34 -0.54 15.32
C SER A 118 11.96 -0.72 15.92
N SER A 119 11.07 0.25 15.69
CA SER A 119 9.67 0.14 16.00
C SER A 119 9.24 -1.18 15.38
N PRO A 120 8.64 -2.10 16.15
CA PRO A 120 8.21 -3.38 15.60
C PRO A 120 7.45 -3.10 14.31
N THR A 121 7.85 -3.76 13.24
CA THR A 121 7.26 -3.54 11.93
C THR A 121 5.77 -3.80 12.05
N LEU A 122 4.95 -2.78 11.78
CA LEU A 122 3.51 -2.91 11.82
C LEU A 122 3.07 -3.66 10.56
N LYS A 123 2.74 -4.93 10.74
CA LYS A 123 2.33 -5.83 9.66
C LYS A 123 0.82 -5.70 9.43
N ILE A 124 0.46 -5.27 8.24
CA ILE A 124 -0.93 -5.09 7.81
C ILE A 124 -1.26 -6.22 6.83
N GLY A 125 -2.21 -7.06 7.19
CA GLY A 125 -2.70 -8.16 6.35
C GLY A 125 -3.88 -7.75 5.49
N ILE A 126 -3.84 -8.07 4.20
CA ILE A 126 -4.97 -7.90 3.28
C ILE A 126 -5.19 -9.20 2.52
N ARG A 127 -6.44 -9.68 2.49
CA ARG A 127 -6.85 -10.73 1.56
C ARG A 127 -7.14 -10.09 0.19
N PRO A 128 -6.45 -10.50 -0.88
CA PRO A 128 -6.59 -9.88 -2.19
C PRO A 128 -7.93 -10.29 -2.83
N GLN A 129 -8.71 -9.31 -3.28
CA GLN A 129 -9.92 -9.52 -4.11
C GLN A 129 -9.66 -9.23 -5.61
N VAL A 130 -8.51 -8.64 -5.89
CA VAL A 130 -7.96 -8.33 -7.22
C VAL A 130 -6.54 -8.90 -7.28
N ARG A 131 -5.83 -8.77 -8.41
CA ARG A 131 -4.44 -9.27 -8.46
C ARG A 131 -3.59 -8.63 -7.35
N PRO A 132 -2.59 -9.35 -6.79
CA PRO A 132 -1.76 -8.85 -5.70
C PRO A 132 -1.11 -7.49 -5.99
N LEU A 133 -0.62 -7.28 -7.22
CA LEU A 133 -0.03 -5.99 -7.62
C LEU A 133 -1.04 -4.84 -7.56
N THR A 134 -2.28 -5.07 -7.98
CA THR A 134 -3.35 -4.07 -7.87
C THR A 134 -3.68 -3.79 -6.41
N THR A 135 -3.76 -4.82 -5.58
CA THR A 135 -3.95 -4.69 -4.12
C THR A 135 -2.87 -3.82 -3.50
N ILE A 136 -1.60 -4.06 -3.83
CA ILE A 136 -0.45 -3.27 -3.36
C ILE A 136 -0.61 -1.81 -3.81
N LYS A 137 -0.90 -1.55 -5.09
CA LYS A 137 -1.06 -0.19 -5.62
C LYS A 137 -2.15 0.61 -4.89
N LEU A 138 -3.27 -0.04 -4.58
CA LEU A 138 -4.41 0.60 -3.91
C LEU A 138 -4.14 0.86 -2.42
N ALA A 139 -3.42 -0.04 -1.76
CA ALA A 139 -3.05 0.13 -0.35
C ALA A 139 -1.91 1.15 -0.17
N GLN A 140 -1.01 1.29 -1.15
CA GLN A 140 0.23 2.06 -1.04
C GLN A 140 0.07 3.50 -0.51
N PRO A 141 -0.93 4.30 -0.93
CA PRO A 141 -1.12 5.66 -0.40
C PRO A 141 -1.36 5.67 1.12
N LEU A 142 -2.22 4.78 1.61
CA LEU A 142 -2.51 4.64 3.04
C LEU A 142 -1.28 4.13 3.80
N LEU A 143 -0.60 3.10 3.28
CA LEU A 143 0.62 2.55 3.90
C LEU A 143 1.73 3.60 4.02
N SER A 144 1.89 4.43 2.99
CA SER A 144 2.87 5.53 2.97
C SER A 144 2.47 6.65 3.93
N TYR A 145 1.18 6.90 4.10
CA TYR A 145 0.66 7.84 5.08
C TYR A 145 0.89 7.34 6.51
N PHE A 146 0.58 6.08 6.80
CA PHE A 146 0.86 5.46 8.10
C PHE A 146 2.35 5.44 8.44
N SER A 147 3.20 5.02 7.48
CA SER A 147 4.65 4.98 7.69
C SER A 147 5.21 6.35 8.12
N ARG A 148 4.79 7.42 7.43
CA ARG A 148 5.22 8.80 7.75
C ARG A 148 4.70 9.31 9.10
N ASN A 149 3.44 9.04 9.43
CA ASN A 149 2.78 9.67 10.59
C ASN A 149 2.85 8.85 11.88
N LEU A 150 3.13 7.54 11.79
CA LEU A 150 3.40 6.65 12.92
C LEU A 150 4.88 6.57 13.26
N ASN A 151 5.77 6.96 12.34
CA ASN A 151 7.22 6.74 12.47
C ASN A 151 7.54 5.26 12.75
N GLN A 152 6.83 4.36 12.06
CA GLN A 152 6.99 2.91 12.12
C GLN A 152 7.20 2.34 10.72
N LYS A 153 8.00 1.27 10.62
CA LYS A 153 8.07 0.49 9.38
C LYS A 153 6.73 -0.21 9.19
N ILE A 154 6.07 0.04 8.06
CA ILE A 154 4.84 -0.65 7.68
C ILE A 154 5.18 -1.74 6.69
N SER A 155 4.64 -2.95 6.89
CA SER A 155 4.77 -4.06 5.95
C SER A 155 3.38 -4.56 5.56
N LEU A 156 3.09 -4.55 4.26
CA LEU A 156 1.89 -5.17 3.72
C LEU A 156 2.15 -6.66 3.54
N THR A 157 1.25 -7.49 4.07
CA THR A 157 1.24 -8.94 3.89
C THR A 157 -0.03 -9.34 3.13
N ILE A 158 0.15 -10.02 2.00
CA ILE A 158 -0.96 -10.65 1.29
C ILE A 158 -1.29 -11.95 2.03
N ILE A 159 -2.49 -12.04 2.59
CA ILE A 159 -2.91 -13.21 3.37
C ILE A 159 -3.23 -14.36 2.39
N PRO A 160 -2.54 -15.51 2.47
CA PRO A 160 -2.85 -16.68 1.65
C PRO A 160 -4.24 -17.24 1.97
N GLU A 161 -4.86 -17.89 0.98
CA GLU A 161 -6.23 -18.42 1.11
C GLU A 161 -6.42 -19.41 2.25
N TYR A 162 -5.46 -20.33 2.41
CA TYR A 162 -5.48 -21.39 3.42
C TYR A 162 -5.32 -20.86 4.86
N ILE A 163 -5.00 -19.58 5.02
CA ILE A 163 -4.87 -18.93 6.33
C ILE A 163 -6.10 -18.05 6.53
N SER A 164 -6.87 -18.28 7.59
CA SER A 164 -7.96 -17.36 7.95
C SER A 164 -7.39 -16.03 8.44
N THR A 165 -8.10 -14.92 8.21
CA THR A 165 -7.64 -13.60 8.67
C THR A 165 -7.54 -13.54 10.20
N VAL A 166 -8.40 -14.29 10.91
CA VAL A 166 -8.34 -14.47 12.37
C VAL A 166 -7.04 -15.17 12.77
N THR A 167 -6.72 -16.32 12.17
CA THR A 167 -5.48 -17.07 12.42
C THR A 167 -4.24 -16.22 12.16
N PHE A 168 -4.24 -15.45 11.06
CA PHE A 168 -3.16 -14.52 10.73
C PHE A 168 -2.88 -13.52 11.86
N LEU A 169 -3.92 -13.04 12.54
CA LEU A 169 -3.79 -12.14 13.69
C LEU A 169 -3.42 -12.90 14.97
N THR A 170 -4.13 -13.97 15.32
CA THR A 170 -3.94 -14.68 16.60
C THR A 170 -2.57 -15.35 16.72
N GLU A 171 -1.98 -15.80 15.60
CA GLU A 171 -0.63 -16.37 15.58
C GLU A 171 0.48 -15.31 15.49
N GLY A 172 0.14 -14.02 15.55
CA GLY A 172 1.11 -12.92 15.49
C GLY A 172 1.81 -12.75 14.14
N ARG A 173 1.26 -13.33 13.06
CA ARG A 173 1.76 -13.12 11.69
C ARG A 173 1.52 -11.68 11.23
N GLY A 174 0.49 -11.01 11.77
CA GLY A 174 0.19 -9.60 11.57
C GLY A 174 -0.21 -8.85 12.84
N ASN A 175 -0.33 -7.54 12.73
CA ASN A 175 -0.82 -6.65 13.78
C ASN A 175 -2.20 -6.07 13.46
N ILE A 176 -2.42 -5.81 12.16
CA ILE A 176 -3.63 -5.22 11.61
C ILE A 176 -4.09 -6.12 10.47
N ALA A 177 -5.40 -6.27 10.28
CA ALA A 177 -5.94 -6.85 9.07
C ALA A 177 -7.20 -6.11 8.60
N ILE A 178 -7.56 -6.33 7.35
CA ILE A 178 -8.82 -5.88 6.79
C ILE A 178 -9.66 -7.11 6.49
N ILE A 179 -10.86 -7.15 7.07
CA ILE A 179 -11.83 -8.23 6.93
C ILE A 179 -13.09 -7.74 6.22
N GLU A 180 -13.82 -8.66 5.58
CA GLU A 180 -15.15 -8.33 5.07
C GLU A 180 -16.21 -8.40 6.21
N PRO A 181 -17.37 -7.71 6.09
CA PRO A 181 -18.36 -7.63 7.17
C PRO A 181 -18.85 -8.98 7.73
N GLN A 182 -19.03 -9.99 6.88
CA GLN A 182 -19.45 -11.33 7.28
C GLN A 182 -18.43 -12.05 8.17
N GLU A 183 -17.17 -11.61 8.18
CA GLU A 183 -16.13 -12.19 9.03
C GLU A 183 -16.18 -11.69 10.48
N LEU A 184 -16.99 -10.67 10.79
CA LEU A 184 -17.16 -10.17 12.16
C LEU A 184 -17.60 -11.26 13.14
N MET A 185 -18.48 -12.16 12.71
CA MET A 185 -18.92 -13.29 13.54
C MET A 185 -17.74 -14.17 13.99
N LYS A 186 -16.68 -14.27 13.17
CA LYS A 186 -15.49 -15.06 13.50
C LYS A 186 -14.63 -14.42 14.60
N ILE A 187 -14.81 -13.12 14.87
CA ILE A 187 -14.07 -12.38 15.89
C ILE A 187 -14.92 -11.97 17.09
N LYS A 188 -16.23 -12.25 17.09
CA LYS A 188 -17.15 -11.87 18.17
C LYS A 188 -16.69 -12.38 19.54
N ASP A 189 -16.25 -13.64 19.59
CA ASP A 189 -15.76 -14.29 20.81
C ASP A 189 -14.22 -14.23 20.92
N ARG A 190 -13.59 -13.25 20.26
CA ARG A 190 -12.13 -13.08 20.17
C ARG A 190 -11.73 -11.70 20.68
N PRO A 191 -11.78 -11.44 22.00
CA PRO A 191 -11.46 -10.12 22.57
C PRO A 191 -10.01 -9.68 22.30
N GLU A 192 -9.13 -10.59 21.86
CA GLU A 192 -7.78 -10.30 21.39
C GLU A 192 -7.74 -9.56 20.04
N ILE A 193 -8.85 -9.48 19.31
CA ILE A 193 -8.99 -8.72 18.04
C ILE A 193 -10.02 -7.60 18.25
N ILE A 194 -9.63 -6.38 17.95
CA ILE A 194 -10.44 -5.17 18.14
C ILE A 194 -10.81 -4.60 16.77
N PRO A 195 -12.10 -4.51 16.40
CA PRO A 195 -12.53 -3.72 15.26
C PRO A 195 -12.33 -2.22 15.52
N LEU A 196 -11.65 -1.52 14.62
CA LEU A 196 -11.42 -0.08 14.74
C LEU A 196 -12.43 0.75 13.94
N GLY A 197 -12.85 0.28 12.78
CA GLY A 197 -13.81 1.00 11.95
C GLY A 197 -13.90 0.49 10.52
N LEU A 198 -14.87 1.02 9.78
CA LEU A 198 -15.07 0.74 8.37
C LEU A 198 -13.95 1.37 7.53
N ILE A 199 -13.51 0.71 6.47
CA ILE A 199 -12.44 1.16 5.58
C ILE A 199 -12.74 0.82 4.11
N SER A 200 -12.42 1.77 3.22
CA SER A 200 -12.54 1.64 1.77
C SER A 200 -11.32 2.21 1.05
N PHE A 201 -10.74 1.42 0.13
CA PHE A 201 -9.58 1.83 -0.69
C PHE A 201 -9.95 2.51 -2.01
N TYR A 202 -11.22 2.45 -2.42
CA TYR A 202 -11.62 2.75 -3.81
C TYR A 202 -12.55 3.96 -3.92
N LYS A 203 -13.31 4.28 -2.87
CA LYS A 203 -14.23 5.43 -2.83
C LYS A 203 -14.49 5.87 -1.39
N ARG A 204 -14.78 7.17 -1.25
CA ARG A 204 -15.34 7.89 -0.09
C ARG A 204 -16.78 7.47 0.24
N SER A 205 -17.01 6.18 0.41
CA SER A 205 -18.30 5.67 0.91
C SER A 205 -18.03 4.51 1.83
N ILE A 206 -18.68 4.55 3.00
CA ILE A 206 -18.76 3.45 3.96
C ILE A 206 -19.68 2.32 3.48
N HIS A 207 -20.29 2.46 2.31
CA HIS A 207 -21.16 1.47 1.69
C HIS A 207 -20.59 0.88 0.40
N GLN A 208 -20.72 -0.43 0.24
CA GLN A 208 -20.34 -1.19 -0.94
C GLN A 208 -21.51 -2.01 -1.47
N ARG A 209 -21.48 -2.30 -2.75
CA ARG A 209 -22.44 -3.18 -3.42
C ARG A 209 -21.76 -3.90 -4.57
N ILE A 210 -22.42 -4.95 -5.04
CA ILE A 210 -21.98 -5.67 -6.23
C ILE A 210 -22.76 -5.19 -7.44
N ILE A 211 -22.19 -5.44 -8.60
CA ILE A 211 -22.81 -5.34 -9.90
C ILE A 211 -22.74 -6.69 -10.59
N ILE A 212 -23.77 -7.01 -11.36
CA ILE A 212 -23.70 -8.04 -12.38
C ILE A 212 -23.55 -7.34 -13.72
N LEU A 213 -22.47 -7.62 -14.43
CA LEU A 213 -22.17 -7.01 -15.73
C LEU A 213 -22.08 -8.05 -16.84
N THR A 214 -22.31 -7.60 -18.06
CA THR A 214 -22.25 -8.43 -19.27
C THR A 214 -21.84 -7.58 -20.48
N ARG A 215 -21.32 -8.24 -21.52
CA ARG A 215 -21.13 -7.65 -22.85
C ARG A 215 -22.36 -7.80 -23.76
N GLU A 216 -23.28 -8.68 -23.38
CA GLU A 216 -24.39 -9.13 -24.23
C GLU A 216 -25.56 -8.16 -24.18
N LYS A 217 -25.67 -7.25 -25.14
CA LYS A 217 -26.68 -6.17 -25.16
C LYS A 217 -28.14 -6.62 -25.05
N PHE A 218 -28.46 -7.90 -25.29
CA PHE A 218 -29.83 -8.41 -25.11
C PHE A 218 -30.12 -8.86 -23.66
N VAL A 219 -29.11 -9.03 -22.80
CA VAL A 219 -29.28 -9.34 -21.38
C VAL A 219 -29.49 -8.02 -20.63
N GLN A 220 -30.73 -7.68 -20.32
CA GLN A 220 -31.07 -6.37 -19.74
C GLN A 220 -31.54 -6.46 -18.29
N THR A 221 -32.04 -7.61 -17.89
CA THR A 221 -32.61 -7.86 -16.57
C THR A 221 -31.95 -9.05 -15.89
N VAL A 222 -32.12 -9.16 -14.57
CA VAL A 222 -31.64 -10.32 -13.81
C VAL A 222 -32.24 -11.61 -14.38
N LYS A 223 -33.50 -11.60 -14.82
CA LYS A 223 -34.20 -12.78 -15.39
C LYS A 223 -33.53 -13.32 -16.66
N ASP A 224 -32.92 -12.44 -17.46
CA ASP A 224 -32.22 -12.82 -18.70
C ASP A 224 -30.93 -13.64 -18.44
N LEU A 225 -30.50 -13.70 -17.18
CA LEU A 225 -29.35 -14.49 -16.73
C LEU A 225 -29.68 -15.98 -16.58
N LYS A 226 -30.95 -16.39 -16.60
CA LYS A 226 -31.33 -17.81 -16.59
C LYS A 226 -30.74 -18.54 -17.80
N GLY A 227 -30.15 -19.70 -17.56
CA GLY A 227 -29.46 -20.52 -18.57
C GLY A 227 -28.10 -19.95 -19.03
N ARG A 228 -27.55 -18.94 -18.34
CA ARG A 228 -26.27 -18.33 -18.71
C ARG A 228 -25.10 -18.87 -17.88
N LYS A 229 -23.89 -18.67 -18.40
CA LYS A 229 -22.62 -18.91 -17.71
C LYS A 229 -22.27 -17.67 -16.89
N ILE A 230 -22.17 -17.79 -15.57
CA ILE A 230 -21.88 -16.65 -14.69
C ILE A 230 -20.60 -16.90 -13.90
N ALA A 231 -19.73 -15.90 -13.85
CA ALA A 231 -18.56 -15.89 -12.99
C ALA A 231 -18.83 -15.15 -11.68
N PHE A 232 -18.58 -15.85 -10.58
CA PHE A 232 -18.61 -15.36 -9.20
C PHE A 232 -17.19 -15.27 -8.63
N GLY A 233 -17.07 -14.51 -7.54
CA GLY A 233 -15.89 -14.54 -6.68
C GLY A 233 -15.81 -15.80 -5.82
N GLU A 234 -14.96 -15.77 -4.81
CA GLU A 234 -14.79 -16.88 -3.87
C GLU A 234 -16.03 -17.13 -3.00
N LYS A 235 -16.33 -18.40 -2.71
CA LYS A 235 -17.52 -18.82 -1.94
C LYS A 235 -17.62 -18.21 -0.54
N GLY A 236 -16.48 -17.86 0.08
CA GLY A 236 -16.44 -17.20 1.40
C GLY A 236 -16.63 -15.68 1.37
N SER A 237 -16.72 -15.06 0.20
CA SER A 237 -16.81 -13.61 0.06
C SER A 237 -18.26 -13.13 0.02
N LEU A 238 -18.55 -12.06 0.78
CA LEU A 238 -19.86 -11.42 0.81
C LEU A 238 -20.15 -10.80 -0.55
N THR A 239 -19.19 -10.07 -1.10
CA THR A 239 -19.31 -9.41 -2.40
C THR A 239 -18.98 -10.34 -3.57
N GLY A 240 -18.20 -11.39 -3.36
CA GLY A 240 -17.88 -12.37 -4.41
C GLY A 240 -18.99 -13.40 -4.65
N TYR A 241 -19.72 -13.81 -3.61
CA TYR A 241 -20.60 -14.97 -3.68
C TYR A 241 -21.95 -14.80 -2.97
N ILE A 242 -21.98 -14.27 -1.73
CA ILE A 242 -23.22 -14.25 -0.93
C ILE A 242 -24.24 -13.25 -1.50
N LEU A 243 -23.87 -11.97 -1.65
CA LEU A 243 -24.75 -10.93 -2.18
C LEU A 243 -25.28 -11.19 -3.59
N PRO A 244 -24.47 -11.60 -4.59
CA PRO A 244 -25.01 -11.85 -5.93
C PRO A 244 -25.99 -13.02 -5.94
N ARG A 245 -25.82 -14.03 -5.08
CA ARG A 245 -26.78 -15.14 -4.97
C ARG A 245 -28.09 -14.69 -4.33
N ILE A 246 -28.05 -13.88 -3.28
CA ILE A 246 -29.25 -13.25 -2.70
C ILE A 246 -29.97 -12.43 -3.77
N LEU A 247 -29.24 -11.65 -4.57
CA LEU A 247 -29.80 -10.86 -5.66
C LEU A 247 -30.52 -11.74 -6.69
N LEU A 248 -29.91 -12.83 -7.14
CA LEU A 248 -30.50 -13.78 -8.09
C LEU A 248 -31.76 -14.46 -7.52
N LEU A 249 -31.67 -14.98 -6.28
CA LEU A 249 -32.80 -15.65 -5.62
C LEU A 249 -34.00 -14.72 -5.42
N ARG A 250 -33.78 -13.45 -5.06
CA ARG A 250 -34.84 -12.44 -4.95
C ARG A 250 -35.54 -12.16 -6.29
N HIS A 251 -34.89 -12.45 -7.42
CA HIS A 251 -35.47 -12.33 -8.75
C HIS A 251 -35.98 -13.67 -9.31
N GLY A 252 -36.06 -14.70 -8.47
CA GLY A 252 -36.58 -16.02 -8.84
C GLY A 252 -35.60 -16.86 -9.68
N ILE A 253 -34.30 -16.59 -9.60
CA ILE A 253 -33.25 -17.41 -10.22
C ILE A 253 -32.49 -18.15 -9.14
N ASN A 254 -32.56 -19.48 -9.14
CA ASN A 254 -31.73 -20.33 -8.32
C ASN A 254 -30.36 -20.53 -8.99
N PRO A 255 -29.26 -19.99 -8.44
CA PRO A 255 -27.96 -20.06 -9.10
C PRO A 255 -27.41 -21.48 -9.29
N ASP A 256 -27.89 -22.46 -8.52
CA ASP A 256 -27.43 -23.84 -8.60
C ASP A 256 -28.22 -24.70 -9.61
N GLU A 257 -29.40 -24.23 -10.03
CA GLU A 257 -30.33 -25.00 -10.89
C GLU A 257 -30.63 -24.27 -12.21
N ASP A 258 -30.79 -22.96 -12.16
CA ASP A 258 -31.24 -22.15 -13.29
C ASP A 258 -30.08 -21.62 -14.16
N LEU A 259 -28.84 -21.65 -13.66
CA LEU A 259 -27.66 -21.23 -14.43
C LEU A 259 -27.07 -22.40 -15.19
N ARG A 260 -26.63 -22.16 -16.43
CA ARG A 260 -25.99 -23.20 -17.25
C ARG A 260 -24.65 -23.63 -16.69
N GLU A 261 -23.87 -22.67 -16.19
CA GLU A 261 -22.57 -22.95 -15.60
C GLU A 261 -22.16 -21.84 -14.64
N VAL A 262 -21.49 -22.22 -13.55
CA VAL A 262 -21.04 -21.30 -12.50
C VAL A 262 -19.52 -21.41 -12.36
N TYR A 263 -18.83 -20.29 -12.56
CA TYR A 263 -17.38 -20.20 -12.43
C TYR A 263 -17.04 -19.51 -11.11
N PHE A 264 -16.09 -20.07 -10.37
CA PHE A 264 -15.51 -19.43 -9.19
C PHE A 264 -14.12 -18.91 -9.51
N ILE A 265 -13.95 -17.59 -9.50
CA ILE A 265 -12.71 -16.93 -9.92
C ILE A 265 -12.21 -16.05 -8.77
N LYS A 266 -10.93 -16.18 -8.46
CA LYS A 266 -10.31 -15.53 -7.29
C LYS A 266 -10.19 -14.01 -7.46
N SER A 267 -9.79 -13.57 -8.65
CA SER A 267 -9.58 -12.15 -8.94
C SER A 267 -10.77 -11.57 -9.68
N GLN A 268 -11.34 -10.48 -9.17
CA GLN A 268 -12.39 -9.74 -9.88
C GLN A 268 -11.91 -9.15 -11.22
N GLU A 269 -10.61 -8.86 -11.36
CA GLU A 269 -10.02 -8.47 -12.66
C GLU A 269 -10.09 -9.61 -13.67
N GLU A 270 -9.87 -10.85 -13.21
CA GLU A 270 -9.98 -12.02 -14.08
C GLU A 270 -11.44 -12.30 -14.44
N ILE A 271 -12.39 -12.11 -13.52
CA ILE A 271 -13.84 -12.16 -13.84
C ILE A 271 -14.14 -11.21 -14.99
N LEU A 272 -13.71 -9.95 -14.87
CA LEU A 272 -13.92 -8.97 -15.93
C LEU A 272 -13.24 -9.40 -17.24
N THR A 273 -11.98 -9.85 -17.21
CA THR A 273 -11.30 -10.37 -18.41
C THR A 273 -12.10 -11.48 -19.08
N LYS A 274 -12.64 -12.45 -18.33
CA LYS A 274 -13.43 -13.54 -18.90
C LYS A 274 -14.76 -13.10 -19.49
N VAL A 275 -15.41 -12.08 -18.92
CA VAL A 275 -16.60 -11.46 -19.52
C VAL A 275 -16.23 -10.79 -20.83
N MET A 276 -15.15 -10.03 -20.85
CA MET A 276 -14.66 -9.32 -22.05
C MET A 276 -14.29 -10.27 -23.18
N GLU A 277 -13.68 -11.40 -22.85
CA GLU A 277 -13.32 -12.47 -23.79
C GLU A 277 -14.52 -13.34 -24.23
N GLY A 278 -15.72 -13.12 -23.66
CA GLY A 278 -16.90 -13.94 -23.93
C GLY A 278 -16.80 -15.39 -23.42
N LYS A 279 -15.84 -15.68 -22.54
CA LYS A 279 -15.71 -17.01 -21.90
C LYS A 279 -16.87 -17.28 -20.94
N VAL A 280 -17.38 -16.24 -20.30
CA VAL A 280 -18.62 -16.25 -19.51
C VAL A 280 -19.59 -15.21 -20.04
N ASP A 281 -20.88 -15.44 -19.82
CA ASP A 281 -21.95 -14.58 -20.34
C ASP A 281 -22.17 -13.36 -19.40
N ALA A 282 -21.93 -13.51 -18.10
CA ALA A 282 -21.97 -12.43 -17.12
C ALA A 282 -20.95 -12.63 -16.00
N GLY A 283 -20.60 -11.56 -15.29
CA GLY A 283 -19.67 -11.59 -14.16
C GLY A 283 -20.11 -10.70 -13.01
N VAL A 284 -19.83 -11.15 -11.79
CA VAL A 284 -20.07 -10.39 -10.56
C VAL A 284 -18.81 -9.66 -10.14
N LEU A 285 -18.91 -8.34 -9.96
CA LEU A 285 -17.84 -7.51 -9.43
C LEU A 285 -18.36 -6.62 -8.30
N ASN A 286 -17.47 -6.23 -7.38
CA ASN A 286 -17.70 -5.07 -6.53
C ASN A 286 -17.70 -3.81 -7.43
N GLU A 287 -18.72 -2.97 -7.27
CA GLU A 287 -18.89 -1.77 -8.11
C GLU A 287 -17.63 -0.88 -8.08
N ARG A 288 -16.97 -0.78 -6.91
CA ARG A 288 -15.81 0.08 -6.75
C ARG A 288 -14.58 -0.46 -7.46
N VAL A 289 -14.42 -1.79 -7.50
CA VAL A 289 -13.37 -2.45 -8.27
C VAL A 289 -13.59 -2.17 -9.76
N PHE A 290 -14.82 -2.35 -10.26
CA PHE A 290 -15.15 -2.06 -11.65
C PHE A 290 -14.88 -0.59 -12.03
N ARG A 291 -15.27 0.36 -11.18
CA ARG A 291 -14.96 1.79 -11.38
C ARG A 291 -13.46 2.06 -11.45
N TYR A 292 -12.67 1.45 -10.54
CA TYR A 292 -11.22 1.58 -10.57
C TYR A 292 -10.63 1.04 -11.88
N LEU A 293 -11.01 -0.17 -12.29
CA LEU A 293 -10.53 -0.77 -13.53
C LEU A 293 -10.94 0.08 -14.74
N SER A 294 -12.19 0.58 -14.75
CA SER A 294 -12.70 1.46 -15.81
C SER A 294 -12.03 2.85 -15.85
N SER A 295 -11.35 3.26 -14.77
CA SER A 295 -10.55 4.49 -14.77
C SER A 295 -9.16 4.30 -15.40
N VAL A 296 -8.70 3.06 -15.44
CA VAL A 296 -7.41 2.66 -16.02
C VAL A 296 -7.58 2.24 -17.48
N GLU A 297 -8.73 1.65 -17.83
CA GLU A 297 -9.07 1.15 -19.15
C GLU A 297 -10.47 1.62 -19.60
N GLN A 298 -10.67 1.92 -20.88
CA GLN A 298 -11.98 2.34 -21.41
C GLN A 298 -12.94 1.14 -21.53
N LEU A 299 -13.50 0.73 -20.37
CA LEU A 299 -14.32 -0.47 -20.21
C LEU A 299 -15.82 -0.20 -20.23
N SER A 300 -16.26 1.01 -19.84
CA SER A 300 -17.68 1.37 -19.71
C SER A 300 -18.49 1.30 -21.01
N GLU A 301 -17.82 1.32 -22.16
CA GLU A 301 -18.46 1.22 -23.48
C GLU A 301 -18.58 -0.23 -23.97
N LYS A 302 -17.86 -1.17 -23.34
CA LYS A 302 -17.73 -2.57 -23.79
C LYS A 302 -18.61 -3.55 -23.01
N VAL A 303 -19.06 -3.15 -21.83
CA VAL A 303 -19.96 -3.91 -20.97
C VAL A 303 -21.03 -2.98 -20.42
N HIS A 304 -22.20 -3.51 -20.11
CA HIS A 304 -23.21 -2.80 -19.36
C HIS A 304 -23.58 -3.57 -18.09
N ILE A 305 -24.13 -2.84 -17.13
CA ILE A 305 -24.52 -3.36 -15.83
C ILE A 305 -25.98 -3.79 -15.91
N VAL A 306 -26.23 -5.05 -15.59
CA VAL A 306 -27.56 -5.68 -15.59
C VAL A 306 -28.30 -5.40 -14.29
N ALA A 307 -27.57 -5.41 -13.16
CA ALA A 307 -28.16 -5.23 -11.85
C ALA A 307 -27.15 -4.73 -10.82
N TYR A 308 -27.68 -4.09 -9.78
CA TYR A 308 -26.98 -3.70 -8.57
C TYR A 308 -27.57 -4.47 -7.39
N SER A 309 -26.74 -4.90 -6.44
CA SER A 309 -27.27 -5.37 -5.15
C SER A 309 -27.71 -4.22 -4.26
N ILE A 310 -28.34 -4.58 -3.14
CA ILE A 310 -28.41 -3.69 -1.98
C ILE A 310 -27.00 -3.23 -1.57
N GLU A 311 -26.94 -2.08 -0.92
CA GLU A 311 -25.72 -1.62 -0.27
C GLU A 311 -25.53 -2.34 1.07
N VAL A 312 -24.27 -2.64 1.37
CA VAL A 312 -23.81 -3.18 2.65
C VAL A 312 -22.62 -2.38 3.14
N PRO A 313 -22.28 -2.43 4.42
CA PRO A 313 -21.09 -1.76 4.96
C PRO A 313 -19.79 -2.18 4.27
N ALA A 314 -18.82 -1.26 4.24
CA ALA A 314 -17.48 -1.47 3.74
C ALA A 314 -16.70 -2.51 4.58
N ASN A 315 -15.48 -2.82 4.14
CA ASN A 315 -14.60 -3.72 4.87
C ASN A 315 -14.22 -3.09 6.23
N ILE A 316 -13.73 -3.91 7.15
CA ILE A 316 -13.48 -3.49 8.53
C ILE A 316 -11.99 -3.63 8.81
N LEU A 317 -11.39 -2.58 9.33
CA LEU A 317 -10.03 -2.62 9.83
C LEU A 317 -10.05 -3.13 11.27
N VAL A 318 -9.32 -4.20 11.52
CA VAL A 318 -9.20 -4.83 12.84
C VAL A 318 -7.74 -4.85 13.28
N VAL A 319 -7.50 -4.77 14.58
CA VAL A 319 -6.15 -4.78 15.18
C VAL A 319 -6.06 -5.78 16.32
N ARG A 320 -4.85 -6.25 16.62
CA ARG A 320 -4.64 -7.04 17.84
C ARG A 320 -4.65 -6.14 19.07
N LYS A 321 -5.25 -6.64 20.15
CA LYS A 321 -5.37 -5.97 21.45
C LYS A 321 -4.03 -5.77 22.16
N ASP A 322 -3.00 -6.52 21.80
CA ASP A 322 -1.66 -6.39 22.38
C ASP A 322 -0.84 -5.22 21.80
N LEU A 323 -1.36 -4.51 20.79
CA LEU A 323 -0.83 -3.19 20.42
C LEU A 323 -1.06 -2.21 21.56
N SER A 324 -0.10 -1.30 21.79
CA SER A 324 -0.24 -0.32 22.85
C SER A 324 -1.51 0.53 22.64
N PRO A 325 -2.30 0.82 23.69
CA PRO A 325 -3.53 1.62 23.55
C PRO A 325 -3.28 2.97 22.87
N LYS A 326 -2.12 3.59 23.14
CA LYS A 326 -1.68 4.82 22.48
C LYS A 326 -1.48 4.65 20.97
N LEU A 327 -0.93 3.52 20.52
CA LEU A 327 -0.77 3.23 19.09
C LEU A 327 -2.12 2.95 18.43
N ILE A 328 -3.01 2.19 19.08
CA ILE A 328 -4.37 1.95 18.57
C ILE A 328 -5.11 3.26 18.37
N GLN A 329 -5.11 4.14 19.39
CA GLN A 329 -5.73 5.46 19.28
C GLN A 329 -5.09 6.29 18.16
N ARG A 330 -3.76 6.29 18.06
CA ARG A 330 -3.06 7.01 16.99
C ARG A 330 -3.42 6.49 15.60
N ILE A 331 -3.62 5.18 15.43
CA ILE A 331 -4.09 4.60 14.16
C ILE A 331 -5.51 5.09 13.84
N LYS A 332 -6.42 5.10 14.83
CA LYS A 332 -7.78 5.66 14.66
C LYS A 332 -7.73 7.12 14.23
N ASP A 333 -6.98 7.96 14.94
CA ASP A 333 -6.86 9.39 14.64
C ASP A 333 -6.31 9.62 13.22
N LEU A 334 -5.29 8.85 12.82
CA LEU A 334 -4.71 8.95 11.48
C LEU A 334 -5.65 8.47 10.38
N LEU A 335 -6.50 7.48 10.62
CA LEU A 335 -7.53 7.08 9.67
C LEU A 335 -8.54 8.22 9.45
N ILE A 336 -8.97 8.88 10.53
CA ILE A 336 -9.85 10.05 10.48
C ILE A 336 -9.16 11.22 9.76
N ASP A 337 -7.92 11.53 10.10
CA ASP A 337 -7.17 12.64 9.48
C ASP A 337 -6.89 12.37 7.99
N TYR A 338 -6.65 11.11 7.62
CA TYR A 338 -6.47 10.72 6.22
C TYR A 338 -7.76 10.96 5.40
N THR A 339 -8.95 10.85 5.99
CA THR A 339 -10.21 11.19 5.30
C THR A 339 -10.26 12.68 4.98
N ARG A 340 -9.89 13.52 5.95
CA ARG A 340 -9.95 14.98 5.89
C ARG A 340 -8.86 15.60 5.03
N ALA A 341 -7.65 15.04 5.04
CA ALA A 341 -6.47 15.59 4.36
C ALA A 341 -6.45 15.35 2.84
N PHE A 342 -7.27 14.42 2.34
CA PHE A 342 -7.34 14.09 0.92
C PHE A 342 -8.76 14.22 0.37
N PRO A 343 -9.40 15.41 0.41
CA PRO A 343 -10.78 15.62 -0.07
C PRO A 343 -10.90 15.69 -1.60
N ASP A 344 -9.82 15.82 -2.39
CA ASP A 344 -9.96 16.07 -3.84
C ASP A 344 -8.90 15.44 -4.78
N LYS A 345 -7.99 14.58 -4.29
CA LYS A 345 -6.87 14.08 -5.14
C LYS A 345 -7.17 12.86 -6.03
N LEU A 346 -8.40 12.35 -6.05
CA LEU A 346 -8.88 11.42 -7.07
C LEU A 346 -10.06 12.10 -7.77
N LYS A 347 -9.79 12.78 -8.88
CA LYS A 347 -10.78 13.52 -9.69
C LYS A 347 -11.80 12.59 -10.35
N PHE A 348 -12.71 11.96 -9.59
CA PHE A 348 -13.97 11.41 -10.10
C PHE A 348 -14.99 11.22 -8.95
N SER A 349 -16.08 12.02 -9.01
CA SER A 349 -17.45 11.78 -8.49
C SER A 349 -17.96 12.78 -7.42
N PRO A 350 -19.22 13.28 -7.56
CA PRO A 350 -19.79 14.40 -6.80
C PRO A 350 -20.49 13.97 -5.49
N PHE A 351 -19.90 13.06 -4.73
CA PHE A 351 -20.50 12.60 -3.47
C PHE A 351 -19.49 12.64 -2.32
N SER A 352 -19.81 13.44 -1.30
CA SER A 352 -19.09 13.57 -0.03
C SER A 352 -19.34 12.34 0.85
N GLY A 353 -18.30 11.87 1.53
CA GLY A 353 -18.39 10.81 2.52
C GLY A 353 -17.03 10.51 3.15
N ASP A 354 -17.02 10.13 4.42
CA ASP A 354 -15.80 9.71 5.10
C ASP A 354 -15.40 8.29 4.67
N ILE A 355 -14.09 8.03 4.61
CA ILE A 355 -13.55 6.68 4.32
C ILE A 355 -13.38 5.82 5.59
N PHE A 356 -13.60 6.44 6.75
CA PHE A 356 -13.48 5.83 8.08
C PHE A 356 -14.67 6.25 8.95
N TRP A 357 -15.28 5.27 9.61
CA TRP A 357 -16.34 5.48 10.57
C TRP A 357 -16.10 4.56 11.76
N GLU A 358 -16.33 5.07 12.98
CA GLU A 358 -16.17 4.27 14.19
C GLU A 358 -17.16 3.11 14.16
N TYR A 359 -16.68 1.92 14.48
CA TYR A 359 -17.52 0.75 14.62
C TYR A 359 -18.40 0.92 15.87
N THR A 360 -19.72 1.04 15.70
CA THR A 360 -20.66 1.23 16.81
C THR A 360 -21.43 -0.04 17.19
N ASP A 361 -21.95 -0.84 16.25
CA ASP A 361 -22.30 -2.28 16.39
C ASP A 361 -22.86 -2.87 15.06
N PHE A 362 -22.85 -4.21 14.88
CA PHE A 362 -23.65 -4.95 13.89
C PHE A 362 -24.37 -6.13 14.54
N GLY A 363 -25.70 -6.15 14.44
CA GLY A 363 -26.53 -7.23 14.97
C GLY A 363 -26.54 -8.46 14.07
N THR A 364 -26.88 -9.62 14.63
CA THR A 364 -27.17 -10.84 13.88
C THR A 364 -28.50 -11.38 14.37
N SER A 365 -29.49 -11.49 13.48
CA SER A 365 -30.74 -12.17 13.82
C SER A 365 -30.64 -13.64 13.38
N GLU A 366 -30.82 -14.56 14.32
CA GLU A 366 -30.93 -15.99 14.05
C GLU A 366 -32.39 -16.32 13.73
N ALA A 367 -32.63 -17.03 12.64
CA ALA A 367 -33.95 -17.56 12.30
C ALA A 367 -33.80 -19.04 11.91
N GLU A 368 -34.65 -19.89 12.48
CA GLU A 368 -34.77 -21.29 12.06
C GLU A 368 -35.93 -21.43 11.07
N SER A 369 -35.65 -22.05 9.92
CA SER A 369 -36.66 -22.47 8.96
C SER A 369 -36.28 -23.84 8.42
N ASN A 370 -37.21 -24.79 8.47
CA ASN A 370 -37.03 -26.19 8.04
C ASN A 370 -35.76 -26.87 8.61
N GLY A 371 -35.46 -26.66 9.89
CA GLY A 371 -34.31 -27.28 10.56
C GLY A 371 -32.93 -26.77 10.11
N LYS A 372 -32.88 -25.72 9.25
CA LYS A 372 -31.64 -25.03 8.89
C LYS A 372 -31.55 -23.70 9.63
N LYS A 373 -30.45 -23.51 10.36
CA LYS A 373 -30.11 -22.22 10.96
C LYS A 373 -29.75 -21.23 9.88
N THR A 374 -30.52 -20.15 9.78
CA THR A 374 -30.25 -19.03 8.88
C THR A 374 -29.73 -17.86 9.73
N TYR A 375 -28.50 -17.45 9.48
CA TYR A 375 -27.90 -16.29 10.12
C TYR A 375 -28.07 -15.09 9.21
N THR A 376 -28.90 -14.14 9.62
CA THR A 376 -29.02 -12.85 8.93
C THR A 376 -28.11 -11.87 9.64
N VAL A 377 -27.09 -11.37 8.93
CA VAL A 377 -26.32 -10.21 9.38
C VAL A 377 -27.26 -9.00 9.28
N VAL A 378 -27.64 -8.44 10.43
CA VAL A 378 -28.47 -7.25 10.52
C VAL A 378 -27.52 -6.07 10.52
N PHE A 379 -27.45 -5.41 9.37
CA PHE A 379 -26.80 -4.12 9.28
C PHE A 379 -27.72 -3.12 9.98
N ALA A 380 -27.28 -2.52 11.09
CA ALA A 380 -28.01 -1.39 11.67
C ALA A 380 -28.17 -0.35 10.54
N GLU A 381 -29.39 0.15 10.35
CA GLU A 381 -29.60 1.28 9.44
C GLU A 381 -28.72 2.44 9.93
N PHE A 382 -27.77 2.86 9.10
CA PHE A 382 -26.89 4.00 9.35
C PHE A 382 -27.43 5.24 8.65
#